data_AF-A0A1V3IQV9-F1
#
_entry.id   AF-A0A1V3IQV9-F1
#
_cell.length_a   1.000
_cell.length_b   1.000
_cell.length_c   1.000
_cell.angle_alpha   90.00
_cell.angle_beta   90.00
_cell.angle_gamma   90.00
#
_symmetry.space_group_name_H-M   'P 1'
#
loop_
_entity.id
_entity.type
_entity.pdbx_description
1 polymer ?
#
loop_
_entity_poly.entity_id
_entity_poly.type
_entity_poly.pdbx_seq_one_letter_code
_entity_poly.pdbx_strand_id
1 'polypeptide(L)'
;MYQNLKYLFSSYFHQDWMLTEGETLEDVLNSFKRNESVEILQKVVCELSILLDQKYVGEDFVYSLGCFMIPEKEPDGNILLWLRKIQKYLELT
;
A
#
# COMPACT_ATOMS: atom_id res chain seq x y z
N MET A 1 13.35 -3.67 -7.78
CA MET A 1 12.43 -2.61 -8.29
C MET A 1 11.25 -2.64 -7.35
N TYR A 2 10.76 -1.49 -6.87
CA TYR A 2 9.74 -1.35 -5.80
C TYR A 2 10.25 -1.50 -4.35
N GLN A 3 11.39 -0.87 -4.02
CA GLN A 3 11.96 -0.99 -2.66
C GLN A 3 11.14 -0.24 -1.60
N ASN A 4 10.58 0.91 -1.95
CA ASN A 4 9.80 1.73 -1.03
C ASN A 4 8.39 1.16 -0.86
N LEU A 5 7.82 0.60 -1.92
CA LEU A 5 6.59 -0.19 -1.86
C LEU A 5 6.76 -1.45 -1.03
N LYS A 6 7.85 -2.19 -1.22
CA LYS A 6 8.18 -3.33 -0.35
C LYS A 6 8.29 -2.90 1.10
N TYR A 7 8.96 -1.77 1.38
CA TYR A 7 9.06 -1.22 2.72
C TYR A 7 7.68 -0.92 3.31
N LEU A 8 6.85 -0.13 2.62
CA LEU A 8 5.48 0.15 3.03
C LEU A 8 4.71 -1.15 3.36
N PHE A 9 4.70 -2.10 2.43
CA PHE A 9 3.92 -3.32 2.57
C PHE A 9 4.43 -4.20 3.71
N SER A 10 5.73 -4.47 3.76
CA SER A 10 6.32 -5.34 4.79
C SER A 10 6.40 -4.72 6.18
N SER A 11 6.37 -3.38 6.30
CA SER A 11 6.49 -2.68 7.59
C SER A 11 5.19 -2.14 8.16
N TYR A 12 4.15 -1.94 7.34
CA TYR A 12 2.86 -1.38 7.78
C TYR A 12 1.68 -2.28 7.42
N PHE A 13 1.76 -3.01 6.31
CA PHE A 13 0.75 -3.99 5.90
C PHE A 13 1.17 -5.43 6.25
N HIS A 14 2.00 -5.59 7.29
CA HIS A 14 2.49 -6.89 7.76
C HIS A 14 1.37 -7.76 8.35
N GLN A 15 1.63 -9.05 8.60
CA GLN A 15 0.61 -10.00 9.07
C GLN A 15 -0.20 -9.54 10.29
N ASP A 16 0.45 -8.89 11.26
CA ASP A 16 -0.19 -8.38 12.48
C ASP A 16 -0.68 -6.91 12.39
N TRP A 17 -0.84 -6.34 11.19
CA TRP A 17 -1.17 -4.92 11.01
C TRP A 17 -2.42 -4.49 11.79
N MET A 18 -3.42 -5.39 11.90
CA MET A 18 -4.66 -5.13 12.65
C MET A 18 -4.43 -4.86 14.14
N LEU A 19 -3.33 -5.37 14.69
CA LEU A 19 -2.99 -5.25 16.11
C LEU A 19 -2.14 -4.03 16.42
N THR A 20 -1.36 -3.54 15.46
CA THR A 20 -0.34 -2.49 15.67
C THR A 20 -0.65 -1.19 14.94
N GLU A 21 -1.22 -1.27 13.74
CA GLU A 21 -1.42 -0.11 12.86
C GLU A 21 -2.87 0.39 12.88
N GLY A 22 -3.85 -0.49 13.08
CA GLY A 22 -5.28 -0.16 13.23
C GLY A 22 -6.20 -1.13 12.50
N GLU A 23 -7.50 -0.83 12.41
CA GLU A 23 -8.50 -1.77 11.86
C GLU A 23 -8.82 -1.52 10.38
N THR A 24 -8.49 -0.33 9.87
CA THR A 24 -8.83 0.11 8.52
C THR A 24 -7.61 0.40 7.67
N LEU A 25 -7.80 0.44 6.34
CA LEU A 25 -6.76 0.89 5.40
C LEU A 25 -6.27 2.29 5.76
N GLU A 26 -7.19 3.20 6.09
CA GLU A 26 -6.90 4.57 6.47
C GLU A 26 -6.05 4.64 7.74
N ASP A 27 -6.26 3.77 8.72
CA ASP A 27 -5.45 3.74 9.95
C ASP A 27 -3.99 3.40 9.64
N VAL A 28 -3.77 2.37 8.82
CA VAL A 28 -2.42 1.96 8.40
C VAL A 28 -1.72 3.08 7.62
N LEU A 29 -2.43 3.71 6.68
CA LEU A 29 -1.90 4.82 5.89
C LEU A 29 -1.63 6.06 6.75
N ASN A 30 -2.46 6.33 7.76
CA ASN A 30 -2.21 7.41 8.72
C ASN A 30 -0.99 7.11 9.60
N SER A 31 -0.80 5.85 10.02
CA SER A 31 0.42 5.44 10.72
C SER A 31 1.66 5.71 9.88
N PHE A 32 1.65 5.28 8.61
CA PHE A 32 2.72 5.54 7.66
C PHE A 32 3.00 7.05 7.50
N LYS A 33 1.97 7.87 7.26
CA LYS A 33 2.12 9.33 7.10
C LYS A 33 2.68 10.02 8.33
N ARG A 34 2.37 9.54 9.53
CA ARG A 34 2.85 10.14 10.80
C ARG A 34 4.31 9.81 11.08
N ASN A 35 4.73 8.60 10.71
CA ASN A 35 6.05 8.07 11.09
C ASN A 35 7.12 8.30 10.02
N GLU A 36 6.73 8.52 8.77
CA GLU A 36 7.67 8.63 7.65
C GLU A 36 7.85 10.05 7.13
N SER A 37 8.96 10.28 6.42
CA SER A 37 9.24 11.56 5.79
C SER A 37 8.47 11.74 4.48
N VAL A 38 8.19 12.98 4.12
CA VAL A 38 7.56 13.35 2.84
C VAL A 38 8.32 12.76 1.64
N GLU A 39 9.65 12.64 1.74
CA GLU A 39 10.49 12.02 0.70
C GLU A 39 10.14 10.53 0.49
N ILE A 40 9.95 9.78 1.58
CA ILE A 40 9.56 8.37 1.52
C ILE A 40 8.15 8.22 0.95
N LEU A 41 7.21 9.08 1.37
CA LEU A 41 5.85 9.12 0.82
C LEU A 41 5.88 9.34 -0.70
N GLN A 42 6.66 10.32 -1.18
CA GLN A 42 6.79 10.62 -2.61
C GLN A 42 7.40 9.46 -3.39
N LYS A 43 8.41 8.79 -2.84
CA LYS A 43 9.01 7.59 -3.45
C LYS A 43 8.01 6.45 -3.56
N VAL A 44 7.20 6.21 -2.52
CA VAL A 44 6.12 5.22 -2.54
C VAL A 44 5.07 5.56 -3.60
N VAL A 45 4.61 6.82 -3.66
CA VAL A 45 3.63 7.27 -4.67
C VAL A 45 4.18 7.09 -6.08
N CYS A 46 5.45 7.44 -6.32
CA CYS A 46 6.10 7.24 -7.61
C CYS A 46 6.17 5.76 -8.00
N GLU A 47 6.55 4.89 -7.07
CA GLU A 47 6.59 3.45 -7.29
C GLU A 47 5.19 2.86 -7.53
N LEU A 48 4.15 3.37 -6.86
CA LEU A 48 2.74 3.03 -7.13
C LEU A 48 2.32 3.44 -8.54
N SER A 49 2.69 4.63 -9.00
CA SER A 49 2.41 5.09 -10.38
C SER A 49 3.01 4.13 -11.40
N ILE A 50 4.30 3.78 -11.23
CA ILE A 50 5.00 2.84 -12.13
C ILE A 50 4.32 1.48 -12.13
N LEU A 51 3.92 0.99 -10.95
CA LEU A 51 3.22 -0.29 -10.81
C LEU A 51 1.86 -0.27 -11.49
N LEU A 52 1.08 0.80 -11.30
CA LEU A 52 -0.26 0.96 -11.86
C LEU A 52 -0.27 1.19 -13.38
N ASP A 53 0.83 1.67 -13.94
CA ASP A 53 1.04 1.78 -15.39
C ASP A 53 1.37 0.42 -16.04
N GLN A 54 1.68 -0.61 -15.25
CA GLN A 54 1.89 -1.96 -15.78
C GLN A 54 0.56 -2.62 -16.18
N LYS A 55 0.58 -3.38 -17.28
CA LYS A 55 -0.62 -4.01 -17.86
C LYS A 55 -1.33 -5.01 -16.92
N TYR A 56 -0.61 -5.59 -15.96
CA TYR A 56 -1.16 -6.58 -15.05
C TYR A 56 -0.39 -6.56 -13.72
N VAL A 57 -1.11 -6.34 -12.62
CA VAL A 57 -0.59 -6.46 -11.25
C VAL A 57 -1.48 -7.49 -10.56
N GLY A 58 -0.92 -8.64 -10.22
CA GLY A 58 -1.62 -9.69 -9.49
C GLY A 58 -1.48 -9.53 -7.98
N GLU A 59 -2.42 -10.11 -7.23
CA GLU A 59 -2.35 -10.18 -5.77
C GLU A 59 -1.08 -10.88 -5.29
N ASP A 60 -0.67 -11.98 -5.95
CA ASP A 60 0.58 -12.69 -5.65
C ASP A 60 1.81 -11.77 -5.69
N PHE A 61 1.82 -10.80 -6.61
CA PHE A 61 2.92 -9.84 -6.69
C PHE A 61 2.92 -8.91 -5.48
N VAL A 62 1.76 -8.36 -5.11
CA VAL A 62 1.61 -7.47 -3.95
C VAL A 62 1.91 -8.22 -2.64
N TYR A 63 1.46 -9.47 -2.53
CA TYR A 63 1.81 -10.36 -1.44
C TYR A 63 3.32 -10.64 -1.37
N SER A 64 3.98 -10.85 -2.51
CA SER A 64 5.44 -11.05 -2.57
C SER A 64 6.26 -9.83 -2.09
N LEU A 65 5.64 -8.65 -2.05
CA LEU A 65 6.20 -7.44 -1.46
C LEU A 65 5.97 -7.35 0.06
N GLY A 66 5.29 -8.33 0.67
CA GLY A 66 5.01 -8.41 2.10
C GLY A 66 3.67 -7.81 2.51
N CYS A 67 2.74 -7.62 1.58
CA CYS A 67 1.43 -7.05 1.88
C CYS A 67 0.44 -8.15 2.29
N PHE A 68 -0.03 -8.10 3.53
CA PHE A 68 -1.02 -9.04 4.08
C PHE A 68 -2.41 -8.42 4.22
N MET A 69 -2.54 -7.10 4.03
CA MET A 69 -3.83 -6.48 3.78
C MET A 69 -4.10 -6.51 2.28
N ILE A 70 -5.03 -7.36 1.86
CA ILE A 70 -5.51 -7.44 0.48
C ILE A 70 -7.02 -7.20 0.54
N PRO A 71 -7.63 -6.48 -0.41
CA PRO A 71 -9.06 -6.20 -0.46
C PRO A 71 -9.89 -7.47 -0.78
N GLU A 72 -9.80 -8.53 0.03
CA GLU A 72 -10.59 -9.76 -0.12
C GLU A 72 -12.10 -9.53 0.09
N LYS A 73 -12.49 -8.40 0.71
CA LYS A 73 -13.87 -8.09 1.08
C LYS A 73 -14.45 -6.84 0.42
N GLU A 74 -13.70 -6.18 -0.47
CA GLU A 74 -14.28 -5.08 -1.24
C GLU A 74 -15.23 -5.62 -2.32
N PRO A 75 -16.36 -4.94 -2.61
CA PRO A 75 -17.33 -5.39 -3.61
C PRO A 75 -16.71 -5.68 -4.98
N ASP A 76 -15.60 -5.01 -5.29
CA ASP A 76 -14.93 -5.08 -6.57
C ASP A 76 -13.70 -6.00 -6.58
N GLY A 77 -13.25 -6.50 -5.41
CA GLY A 77 -12.13 -7.45 -5.26
C GLY A 77 -10.86 -7.13 -6.07
N ASN A 78 -10.68 -5.86 -6.47
CA ASN A 78 -9.76 -5.50 -7.53
C ASN A 78 -8.52 -4.82 -6.95
N ILE A 79 -7.40 -5.54 -7.01
CA ILE A 79 -6.11 -5.07 -6.51
C ILE A 79 -5.68 -3.73 -7.12
N LEU A 80 -5.99 -3.45 -8.40
CA LEU A 80 -5.65 -2.18 -9.04
C LEU A 80 -6.46 -1.02 -8.47
N LEU A 81 -7.74 -1.23 -8.16
CA LEU A 81 -8.58 -0.21 -7.53
C LEU A 81 -8.06 0.09 -6.12
N TRP A 82 -7.69 -0.94 -5.37
CA TRP A 82 -7.13 -0.78 -4.02
C TRP A 82 -5.78 -0.06 -4.02
N LEU A 83 -4.85 -0.44 -4.91
CA LEU A 83 -3.58 0.27 -5.08
C LEU A 83 -3.78 1.74 -5.48
N ARG A 84 -4.78 2.05 -6.33
CA ARG A 84 -5.15 3.43 -6.66
C ARG A 84 -5.70 4.21 -5.47
N LYS A 85 -6.44 3.56 -4.57
CA LYS A 85 -6.92 4.19 -3.33
C LYS A 85 -5.74 4.58 -2.44
N ILE A 86 -4.78 3.68 -2.25
CA ILE A 86 -3.54 3.96 -1.50
C ILE A 86 -2.80 5.15 -2.10
N GLN A 87 -2.54 5.11 -3.41
CA GLN A 87 -1.83 6.19 -4.10
C GLN A 87 -2.51 7.54 -3.88
N LYS A 88 -3.82 7.65 -4.16
CA LYS A 88 -4.58 8.89 -3.95
C LYS A 88 -4.55 9.36 -2.51
N TYR A 89 -4.64 8.44 -1.56
CA TYR A 89 -4.61 8.80 -0.14
C TYR A 89 -3.25 9.42 0.22
N LEU A 90 -2.15 8.87 -0.26
CA LEU A 90 -0.80 9.36 0.02
C LEU A 90 -0.45 10.66 -0.73
N GLU A 91 -1.05 10.93 -1.90
CA GLU A 91 -0.88 12.18 -2.67
C GLU A 91 -1.51 13.41 -1.99
N LEU A 92 -2.50 13.22 -1.12
CA LEU A 92 -3.21 14.30 -0.42
C LEU A 92 -2.45 14.84 0.81
N THR A 93 -1.12 14.78 0.82
CA THR A 93 -0.24 15.15 1.96
C THR A 93 0.92 15.99 1.46
#